data_AF-A0AAD7FCG1-F1
#
_entry.id   AF-A0AAD7FCG1-F1
#
_cell.length_a   1.000
_cell.length_b   1.000
_cell.length_c   1.000
_cell.angle_alpha   90.00
_cell.angle_beta   90.00
_cell.angle_gamma   90.00
#
_symmetry.space_group_name_H-M   'P 1'
#
loop_
_entity.id
_entity.type
_entity.pdbx_description
1 polymer ?
#
loop_
_entity_poly.entity_id
_entity_poly.type
_entity_poly.pdbx_seq_one_letter_code
_entity_poly.pdbx_strand_id
1 'polypeptide(L)'
;MLLLLPGELILQVFSYLDYPDLALLSKLSQVLARLASDPALLNNRIRVITPARVNHDLFGLDPRGDLLRPSVGDLVQRGVIRGLAIERRWRAGSYFYSHTSVRQYETALLLARQQACHVLSTHLRRRGANDNPLMTLLQAQVYPDVESATLRISRSLLPVMRQLKFSLQRDKLARLVRDGSGMLGVGKWIENNGRVVRDGERVRLAICPNVRQIASIYEARK
;
A
#
# COMPACT_ATOMS: atom_id res chain seq x y z
N MET A 1 42.51 26.42 40.51
CA MET A 1 42.50 27.72 39.81
C MET A 1 41.31 27.92 38.87
N LEU A 2 40.88 26.92 38.09
CA LEU A 2 39.68 27.04 37.23
C LEU A 2 38.38 27.45 37.95
N LEU A 3 38.20 27.03 39.22
CA LEU A 3 37.03 27.39 40.05
C LEU A 3 37.06 28.84 40.58
N LEU A 4 38.16 29.58 40.36
CA LEU A 4 38.25 31.01 40.73
C LEU A 4 37.72 31.92 39.62
N LEU A 5 37.43 31.36 38.44
CA LEU A 5 36.84 32.10 37.34
C LEU A 5 35.34 32.37 37.59
N PRO A 6 34.80 33.48 37.07
CA PRO A 6 33.37 33.68 36.96
C PRO A 6 32.67 32.50 36.28
N GLY A 7 31.46 32.15 36.75
CA GLY A 7 30.72 30.98 36.27
C GLY A 7 30.44 31.03 34.77
N GLU A 8 30.27 32.23 34.21
CA GLU A 8 30.05 32.47 32.79
C GLU A 8 31.24 32.03 31.95
N LEU A 9 32.46 32.36 32.40
CA LEU A 9 33.69 31.95 31.72
C LEU A 9 33.92 30.45 31.82
N ILE A 10 33.57 29.83 32.95
CA ILE A 10 33.63 28.38 33.11
C ILE A 10 32.68 27.70 32.11
N LEU A 11 31.43 28.17 32.01
CA LEU A 11 30.45 27.63 31.07
C LEU A 11 30.89 27.82 29.61
N GLN A 12 31.47 28.99 29.29
CA GLN A 12 32.00 29.26 27.96
C GLN A 12 33.14 28.29 27.63
N VAL A 13 34.11 28.13 28.52
CA VAL A 13 35.23 27.18 28.36
C VAL A 13 34.71 25.75 28.16
N PHE A 14 33.77 25.29 28.99
CA PHE A 14 33.18 23.95 28.88
C PHE A 14 32.35 23.74 27.60
N SER A 15 31.90 24.82 26.95
CA SER A 15 31.17 24.73 25.68
C SER A 15 32.08 24.42 24.48
N TYR A 16 33.37 24.73 24.56
CA TYR A 16 34.35 24.54 23.48
C TYR A 16 35.36 23.42 23.73
N LEU A 17 35.38 22.85 24.93
CA LEU A 17 36.29 21.75 25.30
C LEU A 17 35.89 20.41 24.68
N ASP A 18 36.87 19.70 24.14
CA ASP A 18 36.66 18.36 23.56
C ASP A 18 36.35 17.30 24.64
N TYR A 19 35.76 16.17 24.20
CA TYR A 19 35.37 15.07 25.08
C TYR A 19 36.52 14.47 25.92
N PRO A 20 37.73 14.19 25.36
CA PRO A 20 38.87 13.74 26.16
C PRO A 20 39.27 14.74 27.26
N ASP A 21 39.25 16.04 26.97
CA ASP A 21 39.66 17.07 27.93
C ASP A 21 38.66 17.21 29.08
N LEU A 22 37.36 17.09 28.79
CA LEU A 22 36.34 17.02 29.83
C LEU A 22 36.45 15.75 30.69
N ALA A 23 36.86 14.62 30.10
CA ALA A 23 37.12 13.40 30.85
C ALA A 23 38.33 13.52 31.79
N LEU A 24 39.29 14.40 31.47
CA LEU A 24 40.40 14.75 32.36
C LEU A 24 39.94 15.73 33.45
N LEU A 25 39.19 16.79 33.10
CA LEU A 25 38.68 17.78 34.04
C LEU A 25 37.70 17.20 35.07
N SER A 26 36.90 16.20 34.68
CA SER A 26 35.98 15.52 35.58
C SER A 26 36.68 14.75 36.70
N LYS A 27 37.94 14.33 36.49
CA LYS A 27 38.76 13.66 37.52
C LYS A 27 39.35 14.64 38.53
N LEU A 28 39.45 15.94 38.19
CA LEU A 28 40.09 16.94 39.05
C LEU A 28 39.17 17.48 40.15
N SER A 29 37.86 17.50 39.92
CA SER A 29 36.89 18.03 40.88
C SER A 29 35.48 17.51 40.60
N GLN A 30 34.73 17.24 41.67
CA GLN A 30 33.34 16.79 41.57
C GLN A 30 32.41 17.85 40.96
N VAL A 31 32.72 19.14 41.13
CA VAL A 31 31.94 20.24 40.51
C VAL A 31 32.17 20.25 39.00
N LEU A 32 33.42 20.08 38.56
CA LEU A 32 33.76 19.99 37.14
C LEU A 32 33.22 18.70 36.52
N ALA A 33 33.16 17.60 37.28
CA ALA A 33 32.51 16.37 36.85
C ALA A 33 31.02 16.58 36.54
N ARG A 34 30.30 17.31 37.41
CA ARG A 34 28.88 17.65 37.19
C ARG A 34 28.69 18.50 35.93
N LEU A 35 29.53 19.52 35.73
CA LEU A 35 29.50 20.37 34.53
C LEU A 35 29.87 19.59 33.26
N ALA A 36 30.85 18.69 33.32
CA ALA A 36 31.22 17.83 32.20
C ALA A 36 30.10 16.87 31.79
N SER A 37 29.28 16.42 32.75
CA SER A 37 28.11 15.55 32.54
C SER A 37 26.81 16.30 32.25
N ASP A 38 26.83 17.63 32.23
CA ASP A 38 25.61 18.43 32.02
C ASP A 38 25.07 18.23 30.59
N PRO A 39 23.82 17.74 30.42
CA PRO A 39 23.23 17.52 29.11
C PRO A 39 23.05 18.83 28.30
N ALA A 40 22.84 19.97 28.95
CA ALA A 40 22.67 21.24 28.25
C ALA A 40 23.98 21.70 27.61
N LEU A 41 25.09 21.66 28.37
CA LEU A 41 26.44 21.94 27.86
C LEU A 41 26.88 20.92 26.80
N LEU A 42 26.56 19.64 26.99
CA LEU A 42 26.83 18.60 25.99
C LEU A 42 26.12 18.91 24.66
N ASN A 43 24.84 19.26 24.70
CA ASN A 43 24.08 19.61 23.50
C ASN A 43 24.63 20.84 22.79
N ASN A 44 25.01 21.87 23.55
CA ASN A 44 25.59 23.08 22.96
C ASN A 44 26.93 22.76 22.30
N ARG A 45 27.77 21.98 22.97
CA ARG A 45 29.07 21.55 22.48
C ARG A 45 28.99 20.70 21.21
N ILE A 46 28.06 19.75 21.11
CA ILE A 46 27.87 18.94 19.89
C ILE A 46 27.59 19.83 18.68
N ARG A 47 26.81 20.91 18.88
CA ARG A 47 26.50 21.90 17.84
C ARG A 47 27.68 22.80 17.49
N VAL A 48 28.53 23.13 18.45
CA VAL A 48 29.65 24.06 18.29
C VAL A 48 30.92 23.37 17.76
N ILE A 49 31.32 22.24 18.35
CA ILE A 49 32.57 21.55 18.02
C ILE A 49 32.43 20.70 16.75
N THR A 50 31.28 20.07 16.56
CA THR A 50 31.05 19.14 15.45
C THR A 50 29.82 19.50 14.60
N PRO A 51 29.70 20.74 14.09
CA PRO A 51 28.57 21.14 13.26
C PRO A 51 28.48 20.28 12.00
N ALA A 52 29.62 19.86 11.44
CA ALA A 52 29.67 18.98 10.28
C ALA A 52 29.09 17.57 10.57
N ARG A 53 29.34 16.99 11.75
CA ARG A 53 28.78 15.68 12.12
C ARG A 53 27.28 15.77 12.39
N VAL A 54 26.84 16.84 13.05
CA VAL A 54 25.41 17.11 13.26
C VAL A 54 24.70 17.29 11.92
N ASN A 55 25.29 18.04 11.00
CA ASN A 55 24.74 18.22 9.66
C ASN A 55 24.74 16.92 8.86
N HIS A 56 25.80 16.12 8.97
CA HIS A 56 25.88 14.80 8.35
C HIS A 56 24.83 13.84 8.91
N ASP A 57 24.66 13.75 10.23
CA ASP A 57 23.72 12.80 10.83
C ASP A 57 22.25 13.24 10.63
N LEU A 58 21.99 14.54 10.56
CA LEU A 58 20.63 15.08 10.37
C LEU A 58 20.22 15.25 8.90
N PHE A 59 21.17 15.49 8.00
CA PHE A 59 20.91 15.85 6.60
C PHE A 59 21.83 15.15 5.60
N GLY A 60 22.72 14.28 6.06
CA GLY A 60 23.61 13.51 5.21
C GLY A 60 22.91 12.34 4.54
N LEU A 61 23.62 11.82 3.55
CA LEU A 61 23.21 10.69 2.75
C LEU A 61 24.07 9.48 3.16
N ASP A 62 23.43 8.33 3.33
CA ASP A 62 24.13 7.05 3.42
C ASP A 62 24.89 6.78 2.09
N PRO A 63 25.96 5.97 2.06
CA PRO A 63 26.62 5.48 0.84
C PRO A 63 25.70 5.00 -0.30
N ARG A 64 24.45 4.62 -0.01
CA ARG A 64 23.45 4.22 -1.01
C ARG A 64 22.67 5.39 -1.62
N GLY A 65 22.86 6.60 -1.11
CA GLY A 65 22.14 7.81 -1.50
C GLY A 65 20.85 8.07 -0.73
N ASP A 66 20.55 7.28 0.31
CA ASP A 66 19.37 7.45 1.16
C ASP A 66 19.64 8.49 2.26
N LEU A 67 18.63 9.30 2.59
CA LEU A 67 18.75 10.25 3.71
C LEU A 67 18.86 9.49 5.04
N LEU A 68 19.89 9.81 5.84
CA LEU A 68 20.07 9.24 7.19
C LEU A 68 18.89 9.59 8.11
N ARG A 69 18.30 10.77 7.91
CA ARG A 69 17.08 11.21 8.57
C ARG A 69 15.89 11.18 7.60
N PRO A 70 14.79 10.50 7.93
CA PRO A 70 13.56 10.54 7.13
C PRO A 70 13.03 11.97 7.01
N SER A 71 12.66 12.37 5.80
CA SER A 71 11.98 13.63 5.55
C SER A 71 10.56 13.62 6.13
N VAL A 72 9.95 14.79 6.29
CA VAL A 72 8.53 14.87 6.71
C VAL A 72 7.62 14.15 5.71
N GLY A 73 7.95 14.19 4.42
CA GLY A 73 7.24 13.43 3.40
C GLY A 73 7.31 11.92 3.65
N ASP A 74 8.50 11.40 3.96
CA ASP A 74 8.70 9.98 4.28
C ASP A 74 7.93 9.59 5.54
N LEU A 75 7.91 10.46 6.55
CA LEU A 75 7.14 10.24 7.78
C LEU A 75 5.62 10.22 7.53
N VAL A 76 5.13 11.02 6.59
CA VAL A 76 3.72 11.00 6.17
C VAL A 76 3.41 9.71 5.39
N GLN A 77 4.26 9.33 4.44
CA GLN A 77 4.08 8.10 3.64
C GLN A 77 4.14 6.83 4.49
N ARG A 78 5.05 6.77 5.47
CA ARG A 78 5.14 5.67 6.45
C ARG A 78 3.99 5.68 7.46
N GLY A 79 3.15 6.72 7.46
CA GLY A 79 2.06 6.88 8.42
C GLY A 79 2.54 7.11 9.85
N VAL A 80 3.74 7.69 10.04
CA VAL A 80 4.22 8.15 11.35
C VAL A 80 3.55 9.48 11.69
N ILE A 81 3.57 10.43 10.75
CA ILE A 81 2.83 11.68 10.87
C ILE A 81 1.47 11.48 10.20
N ARG A 82 0.41 11.65 10.98
CA ARG A 82 -0.98 11.50 10.51
C ARG A 82 -1.76 12.77 10.78
N GLY A 83 -2.76 13.01 9.94
CA GLY A 83 -3.62 14.18 10.08
C GLY A 83 -4.64 14.23 8.96
N LEU A 84 -5.64 15.09 9.14
CA LEU A 84 -6.65 15.33 8.13
C LEU A 84 -6.00 16.00 6.90
N ALA A 85 -6.12 15.34 5.74
CA ALA A 85 -5.51 15.78 4.48
C ALA A 85 -4.01 16.11 4.60
N ILE A 86 -3.27 15.34 5.40
CA ILE A 86 -1.89 15.64 5.80
C ILE A 86 -0.94 15.86 4.62
N GLU A 87 -1.05 15.08 3.55
CA GLU A 87 -0.21 15.23 2.35
C GLU A 87 -0.43 16.59 1.68
N ARG A 88 -1.70 17.01 1.54
CA ARG A 88 -2.04 18.31 0.95
C ARG A 88 -1.56 19.46 1.83
N ARG A 89 -1.74 19.34 3.15
CA ARG A 89 -1.31 20.37 4.11
C ARG A 89 0.21 20.50 4.18
N TRP A 90 0.92 19.38 4.14
CA TRP A 90 2.38 19.34 4.02
C TRP A 90 2.87 20.01 2.73
N ARG A 91 2.32 19.62 1.57
CA ARG A 91 2.67 20.24 0.27
C ARG A 91 2.39 21.74 0.22
N ALA A 92 1.35 22.19 0.91
CA ALA A 92 1.00 23.61 1.04
C ALA A 92 1.81 24.35 2.10
N GLY A 93 2.76 23.69 2.80
CA GLY A 93 3.52 24.29 3.89
C GLY A 93 2.67 24.69 5.10
N SER A 94 1.46 24.16 5.22
CA SER A 94 0.54 24.49 6.31
C SER A 94 1.00 23.85 7.63
N TYR A 95 0.88 24.57 8.73
CA TYR A 95 1.16 24.01 10.05
C TYR A 95 0.08 22.99 10.45
N PHE A 96 0.49 21.75 10.75
CA PHE A 96 -0.41 20.63 11.08
C PHE A 96 -0.26 20.10 12.52
N TYR A 97 0.63 20.70 13.33
CA TYR A 97 0.85 20.33 14.74
C TYR A 97 -0.04 21.10 15.73
N SER A 98 -1.04 21.87 15.26
CA SER A 98 -1.94 22.56 16.17
C SER A 98 -2.86 21.58 16.90
N HIS A 99 -3.19 21.89 18.15
CA HIS A 99 -4.14 21.08 18.92
C HIS A 99 -5.52 20.97 18.24
N THR A 100 -5.96 22.01 17.53
CA THR A 100 -7.17 21.98 16.70
C THR A 100 -7.07 20.97 15.55
N SER A 101 -5.91 20.89 14.89
CA SER A 101 -5.65 19.93 13.81
C SER A 101 -5.68 18.49 14.33
N VAL A 102 -5.12 18.25 15.51
CA VAL A 102 -5.17 16.94 16.18
C VAL A 102 -6.62 16.55 16.49
N ARG A 103 -7.39 17.43 17.16
CA ARG A 103 -8.80 17.17 17.47
C ARG A 103 -9.64 16.91 16.22
N GLN A 104 -9.44 17.69 15.16
CA GLN A 104 -10.14 17.49 13.88
C GLN A 104 -9.81 16.14 13.24
N TYR A 105 -8.57 15.69 13.35
CA TYR A 105 -8.17 14.38 12.85
C TYR A 105 -8.81 13.24 13.67
N GLU A 106 -8.80 13.35 15.00
CA GLU A 106 -9.43 12.36 15.88
C GLU A 106 -10.94 12.25 15.64
N THR A 107 -11.64 13.37 15.53
CA THR A 107 -13.07 13.37 15.23
C THR A 107 -13.35 12.80 13.84
N ALA A 108 -12.54 13.13 12.84
CA ALA A 108 -12.66 12.56 11.50
C ALA A 108 -12.46 11.04 11.51
N LEU A 109 -11.51 10.50 12.30
CA LEU A 109 -11.32 9.06 12.46
C LEU A 109 -12.53 8.37 13.09
N LEU A 110 -13.10 8.97 14.14
CA LEU A 110 -14.30 8.44 14.79
C LEU A 110 -15.48 8.41 13.82
N LEU A 111 -15.70 9.49 13.09
CA LEU A 111 -16.76 9.59 12.08
C LEU A 111 -16.56 8.57 10.95
N ALA A 112 -15.33 8.44 10.43
CA ALA A 112 -15.01 7.47 9.38
C ALA A 112 -15.27 6.03 9.85
N ARG A 113 -14.92 5.72 11.10
CA ARG A 113 -15.20 4.40 11.71
C ARG A 113 -16.70 4.16 11.86
N GLN A 114 -17.45 5.13 12.37
CA GLN A 114 -18.91 5.01 12.50
C GLN A 114 -19.59 4.84 11.14
N GLN A 115 -19.17 5.60 10.13
CA GLN A 115 -19.67 5.47 8.77
C GLN A 115 -19.36 4.10 8.19
N ALA A 116 -18.13 3.61 8.34
CA ALA A 116 -17.75 2.26 7.89
C ALA A 116 -18.58 1.19 8.61
N CYS A 117 -18.75 1.29 9.93
CA CYS A 117 -19.61 0.39 10.70
C CYS A 117 -21.06 0.42 10.22
N HIS A 118 -21.60 1.61 9.94
CA HIS A 118 -22.96 1.77 9.43
C HIS A 118 -23.12 1.13 8.05
N VAL A 119 -22.22 1.45 7.11
CA VAL A 119 -22.20 0.86 5.77
C VAL A 119 -22.08 -0.66 5.85
N LEU A 120 -21.17 -1.20 6.66
CA LEU A 120 -21.06 -2.64 6.87
C LEU A 120 -22.34 -3.23 7.46
N SER A 121 -22.93 -2.61 8.47
CA SER A 121 -24.15 -3.09 9.10
C SER A 121 -25.34 -3.13 8.12
N THR A 122 -25.47 -2.13 7.25
CA THR A 122 -26.51 -2.08 6.23
C THR A 122 -26.30 -3.16 5.17
N HIS A 123 -25.06 -3.37 4.71
CA HIS A 123 -24.74 -4.47 3.80
C HIS A 123 -24.96 -5.85 4.42
N LEU A 124 -24.58 -6.05 5.68
CA LEU A 124 -24.78 -7.31 6.38
C LEU A 124 -26.27 -7.61 6.61
N ARG A 125 -27.08 -6.60 6.99
CA ARG A 125 -28.53 -6.75 7.12
C ARG A 125 -29.20 -7.08 5.79
N ARG A 126 -28.82 -6.40 4.70
CA ARG A 126 -29.32 -6.71 3.35
C ARG A 126 -28.94 -8.12 2.90
N ARG A 127 -27.73 -8.59 3.24
CA ARG A 127 -27.27 -9.94 2.91
C ARG A 127 -28.03 -11.02 3.68
N GLY A 128 -28.39 -10.76 4.93
CA GLY A 128 -29.13 -11.70 5.78
C GLY A 128 -30.61 -11.90 5.40
N ALA A 129 -31.17 -11.04 4.54
CA ALA A 129 -32.56 -11.13 4.10
C ALA A 129 -32.80 -12.15 2.97
N ASN A 130 -31.74 -12.67 2.34
CA ASN A 130 -31.85 -13.68 1.30
C ASN A 130 -31.56 -15.06 1.88
N ASP A 131 -32.52 -15.98 1.81
CA ASP A 131 -32.42 -17.35 2.32
C ASP A 131 -31.27 -18.16 1.69
N ASN A 132 -30.78 -17.77 0.50
CA ASN A 132 -29.66 -18.46 -0.15
C ASN A 132 -28.74 -17.52 -0.97
N PRO A 133 -27.83 -16.77 -0.32
CA PRO A 133 -27.04 -15.72 -0.97
C PRO A 133 -26.06 -16.27 -2.02
N LEU A 134 -25.63 -17.53 -1.90
CA LEU A 134 -24.72 -18.16 -2.85
C LEU A 134 -25.39 -18.42 -4.19
N MET A 135 -26.68 -18.77 -4.19
CA MET A 135 -27.46 -18.98 -5.42
C MET A 135 -27.78 -17.66 -6.12
N THR A 136 -28.05 -16.59 -5.36
CA THR A 136 -28.19 -15.24 -5.94
C THR A 136 -26.91 -14.79 -6.64
N LEU A 137 -25.73 -15.07 -6.05
CA LEU A 137 -24.43 -14.76 -6.66
C LEU A 137 -24.12 -15.62 -7.89
N LEU A 138 -24.59 -16.87 -7.92
CA LEU A 138 -24.51 -17.74 -9.10
C LEU A 138 -25.40 -17.21 -10.24
N GLN A 139 -26.64 -16.83 -9.94
CA GLN A 139 -27.57 -16.25 -10.91
C GLN A 139 -27.06 -14.92 -11.47
N ALA A 140 -26.40 -14.12 -10.62
CA ALA A 140 -25.72 -12.89 -11.03
C ALA A 140 -24.38 -13.14 -11.76
N GLN A 141 -24.01 -14.40 -12.02
CA GLN A 141 -22.76 -14.80 -12.67
C GLN A 141 -21.48 -14.32 -11.97
N VAL A 142 -21.55 -13.99 -10.68
CA VAL A 142 -20.37 -13.67 -9.85
C VAL A 142 -19.59 -14.95 -9.54
N TYR A 143 -20.32 -16.05 -9.33
CA TYR A 143 -19.74 -17.39 -9.26
C TYR A 143 -19.82 -18.06 -10.63
N PRO A 144 -18.70 -18.60 -11.14
CA PRO A 144 -18.67 -19.17 -12.49
C PRO A 144 -19.25 -20.59 -12.56
N ASP A 145 -19.38 -21.29 -11.43
CA ASP A 145 -19.89 -22.68 -11.40
C ASP A 145 -20.88 -22.89 -10.25
N VAL A 146 -21.85 -23.77 -10.47
CA VAL A 146 -22.83 -24.20 -9.46
C VAL A 146 -22.14 -24.77 -8.22
N GLU A 147 -21.02 -25.47 -8.42
CA GLU A 147 -20.19 -26.05 -7.37
C GLU A 147 -19.68 -24.98 -6.39
N SER A 148 -19.34 -23.79 -6.89
CA SER A 148 -18.90 -22.65 -6.07
C SER A 148 -20.04 -21.98 -5.29
N ALA A 149 -21.29 -22.26 -5.66
CA ALA A 149 -22.48 -21.84 -4.92
C ALA A 149 -22.93 -22.88 -3.88
N THR A 150 -22.26 -24.03 -3.78
CA THR A 150 -22.57 -25.08 -2.81
C THR A 150 -21.49 -25.21 -1.75
N LEU A 151 -21.88 -25.52 -0.51
CA LEU A 151 -20.95 -25.78 0.60
C LEU A 151 -20.46 -27.23 0.64
N ARG A 152 -20.84 -28.06 -0.34
CA ARG A 152 -20.48 -29.49 -0.41
C ARG A 152 -19.02 -29.70 -0.80
N ILE A 153 -18.41 -28.71 -1.44
CA ILE A 153 -17.04 -28.76 -1.95
C ILE A 153 -16.22 -27.72 -1.21
N SER A 154 -15.03 -28.11 -0.75
CA SER A 154 -14.10 -27.16 -0.14
C SER A 154 -13.72 -26.07 -1.14
N ARG A 155 -13.73 -24.81 -0.69
CA ARG A 155 -13.34 -23.66 -1.53
C ARG A 155 -11.91 -23.75 -2.06
N SER A 156 -11.03 -24.46 -1.35
CA SER A 156 -9.66 -24.72 -1.80
C SER A 156 -9.58 -25.66 -3.01
N LEU A 157 -10.59 -26.52 -3.21
CA LEU A 157 -10.65 -27.48 -4.32
C LEU A 157 -11.28 -26.90 -5.58
N LEU A 158 -11.98 -25.75 -5.49
CA LEU A 158 -12.65 -25.13 -6.63
C LEU A 158 -11.70 -24.83 -7.81
N PRO A 159 -10.48 -24.30 -7.61
CA PRO A 159 -9.56 -24.05 -8.72
C PRO A 159 -9.14 -25.36 -9.42
N VAL A 160 -8.86 -26.41 -8.64
CA VAL A 160 -8.43 -27.71 -9.16
C VAL A 160 -9.60 -28.41 -9.88
N MET A 161 -10.80 -28.37 -9.31
CA MET A 161 -12.00 -28.88 -9.95
C MET A 161 -12.29 -28.18 -11.29
N ARG A 162 -12.10 -26.87 -11.37
CA ARG A 162 -12.23 -26.14 -12.64
C ARG A 162 -11.20 -26.58 -13.67
N GLN A 163 -9.94 -26.73 -13.26
CA GLN A 163 -8.90 -27.25 -14.14
C GLN A 163 -9.22 -28.66 -14.62
N LEU A 164 -9.69 -29.54 -13.73
CA LEU A 164 -10.10 -30.89 -14.07
C LEU A 164 -11.29 -30.88 -15.03
N LYS A 165 -12.34 -30.09 -14.75
CA LYS A 165 -13.52 -29.97 -15.61
C LYS A 165 -13.15 -29.44 -16.99
N PHE A 166 -12.27 -28.44 -17.06
CA PHE A 166 -11.74 -27.93 -18.33
C PHE A 166 -10.92 -28.99 -19.06
N SER A 167 -10.03 -29.71 -18.37
CA SER A 167 -9.24 -30.79 -18.98
C SER A 167 -10.13 -31.93 -19.51
N LEU A 168 -11.15 -32.34 -18.75
CA LEU A 168 -12.12 -33.35 -19.13
C LEU A 168 -12.97 -32.89 -20.33
N GLN A 169 -13.38 -31.62 -20.37
CA GLN A 169 -14.09 -31.05 -21.51
C GLN A 169 -13.19 -31.03 -22.75
N ARG A 170 -11.93 -30.60 -22.60
CA ARG A 170 -10.94 -30.60 -23.68
C ARG A 170 -10.68 -32.00 -24.22
N ASP A 171 -10.55 -32.99 -23.34
CA ASP A 171 -10.31 -34.38 -23.71
C ASP A 171 -11.53 -35.00 -24.40
N LYS A 172 -12.75 -34.70 -23.93
CA LYS A 172 -13.99 -35.07 -24.62
C LYS A 172 -14.05 -34.48 -26.03
N LEU A 173 -13.71 -33.20 -26.18
CA LEU A 173 -13.64 -32.55 -27.49
C LEU A 173 -12.57 -33.19 -28.39
N ALA A 174 -11.40 -33.49 -27.84
CA ALA A 174 -10.33 -34.15 -28.59
C ALA A 174 -10.74 -35.54 -29.10
N ARG A 175 -11.52 -36.31 -28.31
CA ARG A 175 -12.08 -37.60 -28.73
C ARG A 175 -13.12 -37.43 -29.85
N LEU A 176 -14.05 -36.47 -29.70
CA LEU A 176 -15.05 -36.19 -30.75
C LEU A 176 -14.41 -35.78 -32.08
N VAL A 177 -13.32 -35.02 -32.04
CA VAL A 177 -12.56 -34.63 -33.25
C VAL A 177 -11.80 -35.82 -33.85
N ARG A 178 -11.23 -36.71 -33.02
CA ARG A 178 -10.47 -37.88 -33.46
C ARG A 178 -11.34 -39.01 -34.01
N ASP A 179 -12.52 -39.23 -33.42
CA ASP A 179 -13.45 -40.29 -33.81
C ASP A 179 -14.17 -40.00 -35.15
N GLY A 180 -13.80 -38.92 -35.85
CA GLY A 180 -14.15 -38.70 -37.25
C GLY A 180 -15.63 -38.44 -37.54
N SER A 181 -16.50 -38.37 -36.51
CA SER A 181 -17.92 -38.04 -36.64
C SER A 181 -18.14 -36.53 -36.85
N GLY A 182 -17.63 -36.05 -37.98
CA GLY A 182 -18.18 -34.89 -38.68
C GLY A 182 -17.51 -33.55 -38.41
N MET A 183 -16.83 -33.04 -39.46
CA MET A 183 -16.87 -31.60 -39.76
C MET A 183 -18.30 -31.03 -39.83
N LEU A 184 -19.32 -31.90 -39.96
CA LEU A 184 -20.76 -31.58 -39.87
C LEU A 184 -21.33 -31.64 -38.44
N GLY A 185 -20.64 -32.26 -37.47
CA GLY A 185 -21.12 -32.47 -36.10
C GLY A 185 -20.66 -31.40 -35.10
N VAL A 186 -19.47 -30.82 -35.32
CA VAL A 186 -18.94 -29.73 -34.48
C VAL A 186 -19.82 -28.47 -34.58
N GLY A 187 -20.36 -28.17 -35.76
CA GLY A 187 -21.32 -27.07 -35.97
C GLY A 187 -22.61 -27.25 -35.17
N LYS A 188 -23.21 -28.44 -35.22
CA LYS A 188 -24.42 -28.79 -34.44
C LYS A 188 -24.17 -28.84 -32.93
N TRP A 189 -22.97 -29.23 -32.50
CA TRP A 189 -22.60 -29.22 -31.08
C TRP A 189 -22.43 -27.80 -30.53
N ILE A 190 -21.82 -26.90 -31.31
CA ILE A 190 -21.70 -25.47 -30.97
C ILE A 190 -23.08 -24.79 -30.94
N GLU A 191 -24.00 -25.16 -31.84
CA GLU A 191 -25.38 -24.66 -31.82
C GLU A 191 -26.19 -25.18 -30.63
N ASN A 192 -26.08 -26.47 -30.28
CA ASN A 192 -26.87 -27.06 -29.20
C ASN A 192 -26.40 -26.70 -27.78
N ASN A 193 -25.10 -26.43 -27.57
CA ASN A 193 -24.54 -25.98 -26.28
C ASN A 193 -24.22 -24.47 -26.25
N GLY A 194 -24.66 -23.72 -27.26
CA GLY A 194 -24.30 -22.33 -27.56
C GLY A 194 -24.90 -21.25 -26.64
N ARG A 195 -24.76 -21.38 -25.32
CA ARG A 195 -24.83 -20.23 -24.39
C ARG A 195 -23.48 -19.91 -23.73
N VAL A 196 -22.39 -20.23 -24.41
CA VAL A 196 -21.05 -19.79 -24.05
C VAL A 196 -20.43 -19.14 -25.28
N VAL A 197 -20.49 -17.80 -25.28
CA VAL A 197 -19.56 -16.84 -25.89
C VAL A 197 -18.67 -17.38 -27.04
N ARG A 198 -18.90 -16.87 -28.26
CA ARG A 198 -17.98 -17.05 -29.41
C ARG A 198 -16.64 -16.35 -29.15
N ASP A 199 -15.67 -17.08 -28.63
CA ASP A 199 -14.32 -16.55 -28.37
C ASP A 199 -13.46 -16.31 -29.64
N GLY A 200 -13.93 -16.73 -30.83
CA GLY A 200 -13.33 -16.34 -32.11
C GLY A 200 -13.59 -14.88 -32.52
N GLU A 201 -14.57 -14.21 -31.90
CA GLU A 201 -14.93 -12.82 -32.19
C GLU A 201 -14.33 -11.85 -31.15
N ARG A 202 -14.01 -12.31 -29.93
CA ARG A 202 -13.42 -11.45 -28.88
C ARG A 202 -11.97 -11.04 -29.14
N VAL A 203 -11.19 -11.86 -29.83
CA VAL A 203 -9.79 -11.53 -30.17
C VAL A 203 -9.69 -10.70 -31.45
N ARG A 204 -10.65 -10.84 -32.39
CA ARG A 204 -10.74 -9.98 -33.58
C ARG A 204 -11.30 -8.58 -33.30
N LEU A 205 -12.06 -8.42 -32.21
CA LEU A 205 -12.66 -7.14 -31.81
C LEU A 205 -11.79 -6.32 -30.83
N ALA A 206 -10.67 -6.89 -30.36
CA ALA A 206 -9.70 -6.17 -29.53
C ALA A 206 -8.64 -5.39 -30.34
N ILE A 207 -8.61 -5.57 -31.67
CA ILE A 207 -7.64 -4.91 -32.56
C ILE A 207 -8.42 -4.08 -33.61
N CYS A 208 -8.60 -2.80 -33.28
CA CYS A 208 -9.00 -1.70 -34.17
C CYS A 208 -10.49 -1.66 -34.65
N PRO A 209 -11.33 -0.76 -34.10
CA PRO A 209 -12.75 -0.64 -34.48
C PRO A 209 -13.01 -0.10 -35.91
N ASN A 210 -12.00 0.42 -36.62
CA ASN A 210 -12.17 1.08 -37.93
C ASN A 210 -12.08 0.18 -39.17
N VAL A 211 -11.79 -1.12 -39.03
CA VAL A 211 -11.65 -2.03 -40.19
C VAL A 211 -13.01 -2.45 -40.76
N ARG A 212 -14.09 -2.32 -39.97
CA ARG A 212 -15.44 -2.73 -40.36
C ARG A 212 -16.02 -1.90 -41.51
N GLN A 213 -15.70 -0.60 -41.58
CA GLN A 213 -16.11 0.27 -42.69
C GLN A 213 -15.32 0.02 -43.98
N ILE A 214 -14.04 -0.38 -43.87
CA ILE A 214 -13.19 -0.59 -45.04
C ILE A 214 -13.57 -1.91 -45.75
N ALA A 215 -13.86 -2.97 -44.99
CA ALA A 215 -14.28 -4.25 -45.57
C ALA A 215 -15.62 -4.16 -46.34
N SER A 216 -16.60 -3.41 -45.83
CA SER A 216 -17.89 -3.23 -46.52
C SER A 216 -17.78 -2.46 -47.84
N ILE A 217 -16.75 -1.62 -48.00
CA ILE A 217 -16.50 -0.87 -49.24
C ILE A 217 -15.91 -1.79 -50.33
N TYR A 218 -15.10 -2.79 -49.96
CA TYR A 218 -14.51 -3.73 -50.92
C TYR A 218 -15.47 -4.85 -51.33
N GLU A 219 -16.38 -5.29 -50.45
CA GLU A 219 -17.38 -6.31 -50.77
C GLU A 219 -18.53 -5.78 -51.65
N ALA A 220 -18.81 -4.47 -51.62
CA ALA A 220 -19.84 -3.84 -52.45
C ALA A 220 -19.43 -3.58 -53.92
N ARG A 221 -18.20 -3.93 -54.31
CA ARG A 221 -17.65 -3.69 -55.65
C ARG A 221 -17.37 -4.96 -56.45
N LYS A 222 -18.06 -6.05 -56.11
CA LYS A 222 -18.02 -7.31 -56.88
C LYS A 222 -19.38 -7.61 -57.51
#